data_AF-A0A0B8Q6K3-F1
#
_entry.id   AF-A0A0B8Q6K3-F1
#
_cell.length_a   1.000
_cell.length_b   1.000
_cell.length_c   1.000
_cell.angle_alpha   90.00
_cell.angle_beta   90.00
_cell.angle_gamma   90.00
#
_symmetry.space_group_name_H-M   'P 1'
#
loop_
_entity.id
_entity.type
_entity.pdbx_description
1 polymer ?
#
loop_
_entity_poly.entity_id
_entity_poly.type
_entity_poly.pdbx_seq_one_letter_code
_entity_poly.pdbx_strand_id
1 'polypeptide(L)'
;MIYQEPMTSLNPVLTVGEQICEAILLHQGLSFEQAKAKTIGLLEKVRLPDAHLLFDRYPHQLSGGMRQRVMIAMALSCEPKLLIADEPTTALDVSIQAQILHLIRELQKEFNTAVIFITHDMGVVAEVADRVVVMHQGKVLEQGKVMDIFLNPTHPYTQALLAAVPKLGSMKGEAFPKCLPLLTYDNGHLKTIGEEAIQDTADYSRPLLQVDNLSTYFDVKKNFWGKPTHRIFAVEKVSFDIYPGETLALVGESGSGKSTIGRAIQQLLPIFDGDIQFKGESIYCDDKAKQKLLRQKIQYIFQDAFAALNPKRKIGQSIVEPIHTHNLIQGKQAIQERLIELLEQVGLDESYAERYPHELSGGQRARVGIARALACDPD
;
A
#
# COMPACT_ATOMS: atom_id res chain seq x y z
N MET A 1 -4.38 -4.15 -22.18
CA MET A 1 -3.51 -3.47 -21.21
C MET A 1 -3.85 -4.00 -19.83
N ILE A 2 -2.87 -4.20 -18.96
CA ILE A 2 -3.08 -4.43 -17.53
C ILE A 2 -2.87 -3.08 -16.85
N TYR A 3 -3.87 -2.59 -16.12
CA TYR A 3 -3.82 -1.31 -15.42
C TYR A 3 -3.36 -1.50 -13.96
N GLN A 4 -2.88 -0.41 -13.37
CA GLN A 4 -2.34 -0.33 -12.01
C GLN A 4 -3.38 -0.70 -10.93
N GLU A 5 -4.63 -0.23 -11.09
CA GLU A 5 -5.69 -0.45 -10.10
C GLU A 5 -6.87 -1.23 -10.70
N PRO A 6 -7.08 -2.50 -10.30
CA PRO A 6 -8.16 -3.31 -10.84
C PRO A 6 -9.57 -2.80 -10.59
N MET A 7 -9.77 -2.13 -9.47
CA MET A 7 -11.10 -1.67 -9.08
C MET A 7 -11.60 -0.49 -9.90
N THR A 8 -10.70 0.35 -10.41
CA THR A 8 -11.06 1.47 -11.27
C THR A 8 -11.22 1.03 -12.73
N SER A 9 -10.59 -0.08 -13.11
CA SER A 9 -10.56 -0.59 -14.48
C SER A 9 -11.64 -1.61 -14.79
N LEU A 10 -12.06 -2.41 -13.80
CA LEU A 10 -13.19 -3.32 -13.94
C LEU A 10 -14.50 -2.58 -13.69
N ASN A 11 -15.51 -2.84 -14.52
CA ASN A 11 -16.85 -2.31 -14.33
C ASN A 11 -17.51 -2.97 -13.11
N PRO A 12 -17.83 -2.22 -12.03
CA PRO A 12 -18.33 -2.79 -10.79
C PRO A 12 -19.77 -3.33 -10.89
N VAL A 13 -20.52 -2.94 -11.92
CA VAL A 13 -21.92 -3.37 -12.13
C VAL A 13 -22.07 -4.54 -13.10
N LEU A 14 -20.97 -4.99 -13.71
CA LEU A 14 -20.94 -6.17 -14.57
C LEU A 14 -20.23 -7.34 -13.88
N THR A 15 -20.61 -8.55 -14.22
CA THR A 15 -19.89 -9.74 -13.74
C THR A 15 -18.52 -9.82 -14.41
N VAL A 16 -17.62 -10.60 -13.80
CA VAL A 16 -16.27 -10.85 -14.30
C VAL A 16 -16.32 -11.57 -15.65
N GLY A 17 -17.19 -12.57 -15.76
CA GLY A 17 -17.36 -13.36 -16.97
C GLY A 17 -17.88 -12.53 -18.14
N GLU A 18 -18.89 -11.69 -17.92
CA GLU A 18 -19.47 -10.82 -18.95
C GLU A 18 -18.41 -9.88 -19.56
N GLN A 19 -17.59 -9.26 -18.73
CA GLN A 19 -16.58 -8.29 -19.19
C GLN A 19 -15.50 -8.93 -20.06
N ILE A 20 -15.04 -10.14 -19.71
CA ILE A 20 -14.07 -10.87 -20.53
C ILE A 20 -14.72 -11.40 -21.81
N CYS A 21 -15.95 -11.92 -21.69
CA CYS A 21 -16.71 -12.47 -22.80
C CYS A 21 -17.01 -11.40 -23.86
N GLU A 22 -17.36 -10.17 -23.43
CA GLU A 22 -17.60 -9.03 -24.31
C GLU A 22 -16.42 -8.77 -25.25
N ALA A 23 -15.19 -8.72 -24.72
CA ALA A 23 -13.99 -8.52 -25.53
C ALA A 23 -13.81 -9.63 -26.59
N ILE A 24 -14.07 -10.89 -26.22
CA ILE A 24 -13.96 -12.03 -27.14
C ILE A 24 -15.03 -11.95 -28.24
N LEU A 25 -16.27 -11.65 -27.87
CA LEU A 25 -17.39 -11.54 -28.80
C LEU A 25 -17.16 -10.44 -29.84
N LEU A 26 -16.75 -9.25 -29.39
CA LEU A 26 -16.53 -8.10 -30.26
C LEU A 26 -15.38 -8.29 -31.24
N HIS A 27 -14.34 -9.02 -30.87
CA HIS A 27 -13.10 -9.09 -31.65
C HIS A 27 -12.86 -10.41 -32.37
N GLN A 28 -13.54 -11.50 -32.01
CA GLN A 28 -13.25 -12.83 -32.55
C GLN A 28 -14.44 -13.45 -33.31
N GLY A 29 -15.60 -12.81 -33.33
CA GLY A 29 -16.77 -13.28 -34.09
C GLY A 29 -17.32 -14.63 -33.58
N LEU A 30 -17.04 -14.99 -32.34
CA LEU A 30 -17.49 -16.23 -31.71
C LEU A 30 -18.94 -16.11 -31.22
N SER A 31 -19.62 -17.25 -31.04
CA SER A 31 -20.90 -17.28 -30.35
C SER A 31 -20.73 -17.04 -28.85
N PHE A 32 -21.80 -16.65 -28.14
CA PHE A 32 -21.78 -16.50 -26.69
C PHE A 32 -21.31 -17.76 -25.95
N GLU A 33 -21.73 -18.94 -26.40
CA GLU A 33 -21.33 -20.20 -25.79
C GLU A 33 -19.82 -20.47 -25.96
N GLN A 34 -19.29 -20.20 -27.15
CA GLN A 34 -17.85 -20.31 -27.43
C GLN A 34 -17.03 -19.28 -26.64
N ALA A 35 -17.51 -18.04 -26.58
CA ALA A 35 -16.86 -16.96 -25.83
C ALA A 35 -16.87 -17.23 -24.32
N LYS A 36 -17.96 -17.79 -23.79
CA LYS A 36 -18.06 -18.24 -22.39
C LYS A 36 -17.06 -19.36 -22.09
N ALA A 37 -16.98 -20.37 -22.95
CA ALA A 37 -16.01 -21.46 -22.79
C ALA A 37 -14.56 -20.95 -22.83
N LYS A 38 -14.25 -20.05 -23.77
CA LYS A 38 -12.91 -19.41 -23.85
C LYS A 38 -12.61 -18.55 -22.62
N THR A 39 -13.60 -17.81 -22.12
CA THR A 39 -13.49 -17.01 -20.88
C THR A 39 -13.14 -17.88 -19.69
N ILE A 40 -13.84 -19.01 -19.50
CA ILE A 40 -13.57 -19.94 -18.40
C ILE A 40 -12.15 -20.50 -18.52
N GLY A 41 -11.73 -20.92 -19.72
CA GLY A 41 -10.37 -21.40 -19.95
C GLY A 41 -9.29 -20.33 -19.65
N LEU A 42 -9.57 -19.05 -19.93
CA LEU A 42 -8.68 -17.94 -19.57
C LEU A 42 -8.61 -17.74 -18.05
N LEU A 43 -9.75 -17.82 -17.35
CA LEU A 43 -9.82 -17.73 -15.89
C LEU A 43 -9.02 -18.87 -15.22
N GLU A 44 -9.09 -20.08 -15.77
CA GLU A 44 -8.28 -21.22 -15.32
C GLU A 44 -6.78 -21.00 -15.57
N LYS A 45 -6.41 -20.48 -16.76
CA LYS A 45 -5.00 -20.14 -17.08
C LYS A 45 -4.40 -19.13 -16.13
N VAL A 46 -5.17 -18.13 -15.68
CA VAL A 46 -4.72 -17.18 -14.66
C VAL A 46 -4.76 -17.73 -13.24
N ARG A 47 -4.96 -19.06 -13.09
CA ARG A 47 -4.99 -19.82 -11.83
C ARG A 47 -6.04 -19.30 -10.85
N LEU A 48 -7.21 -18.90 -11.35
CA LEU A 48 -8.34 -18.57 -10.49
C LEU A 48 -9.10 -19.85 -10.09
N PRO A 49 -9.29 -20.11 -8.78
CA PRO A 49 -10.02 -21.29 -8.33
C PRO A 49 -11.50 -21.17 -8.71
N ASP A 50 -12.14 -22.31 -9.01
CA ASP A 50 -13.57 -22.37 -9.35
C ASP A 50 -13.98 -21.37 -10.45
N ALA A 51 -13.22 -21.34 -11.55
CA ALA A 51 -13.42 -20.42 -12.68
C ALA A 51 -14.88 -20.35 -13.17
N HIS A 52 -15.59 -21.49 -13.16
CA HIS A 52 -17.02 -21.56 -13.47
C HIS A 52 -17.89 -20.71 -12.54
N LEU A 53 -17.66 -20.75 -11.23
CA LEU A 53 -18.40 -19.94 -10.25
C LEU A 53 -18.00 -18.47 -10.31
N LEU A 54 -16.74 -18.19 -10.66
CA LEU A 54 -16.24 -16.82 -10.78
C LEU A 54 -16.84 -16.06 -11.95
N PHE A 55 -17.27 -16.76 -12.99
CA PHE A 55 -17.91 -16.15 -14.16
C PHE A 55 -19.06 -15.22 -13.74
N ASP A 56 -19.89 -15.65 -12.79
CA ASP A 56 -21.08 -14.91 -12.33
C ASP A 56 -20.80 -13.96 -11.14
N ARG A 57 -19.54 -13.84 -10.69
CA ARG A 57 -19.16 -12.94 -9.59
C ARG A 57 -18.87 -11.53 -10.07
N TYR A 58 -19.10 -10.57 -9.18
CA TYR A 58 -18.76 -9.16 -9.41
C TYR A 58 -17.34 -8.84 -8.91
N PRO A 59 -16.66 -7.83 -9.49
CA PRO A 59 -15.30 -7.44 -9.07
C PRO A 59 -15.16 -7.16 -7.56
N HIS A 60 -16.15 -6.54 -6.93
CA HIS A 60 -16.12 -6.22 -5.49
C HIS A 60 -16.19 -7.45 -4.57
N GLN A 61 -16.51 -8.62 -5.11
CA GLN A 61 -16.55 -9.90 -4.38
C GLN A 61 -15.21 -10.66 -4.44
N LEU A 62 -14.20 -10.09 -5.08
CA LEU A 62 -12.89 -10.70 -5.31
C LEU A 62 -11.80 -10.05 -4.45
N SER A 63 -10.77 -10.82 -4.09
CA SER A 63 -9.56 -10.27 -3.46
C SER A 63 -8.75 -9.41 -4.44
N GLY A 64 -7.81 -8.60 -3.94
CA GLY A 64 -6.91 -7.80 -4.79
C GLY A 64 -6.20 -8.64 -5.86
N GLY A 65 -5.55 -9.73 -5.45
CA GLY A 65 -4.87 -10.64 -6.38
C GLY A 65 -5.82 -11.33 -7.37
N MET A 66 -7.04 -11.68 -6.94
CA MET A 66 -8.04 -12.25 -7.86
C MET A 66 -8.48 -11.24 -8.92
N ARG A 67 -8.70 -9.98 -8.54
CA ARG A 67 -9.02 -8.91 -9.48
C ARG A 67 -7.89 -8.66 -10.48
N GLN A 68 -6.64 -8.72 -10.01
CA GLN A 68 -5.46 -8.61 -10.90
C GLN A 68 -5.43 -9.74 -11.93
N ARG A 69 -5.66 -10.99 -11.49
CA ARG A 69 -5.72 -12.16 -12.39
C ARG A 69 -6.84 -12.03 -13.42
N VAL A 70 -8.01 -11.55 -13.03
CA VAL A 70 -9.13 -11.25 -13.94
C VAL A 70 -8.71 -10.25 -15.02
N MET A 71 -8.02 -9.17 -14.65
CA MET A 71 -7.53 -8.20 -15.64
C MET A 71 -6.47 -8.77 -16.57
N ILE A 72 -5.58 -9.63 -16.08
CA ILE A 72 -4.61 -10.33 -16.93
C ILE A 72 -5.36 -11.19 -17.95
N ALA A 73 -6.38 -11.96 -17.52
CA ALA A 73 -7.22 -12.75 -18.41
C ALA A 73 -7.92 -11.87 -19.46
N MET A 74 -8.48 -10.73 -19.05
CA MET A 74 -9.11 -9.76 -19.96
C MET A 74 -8.12 -9.20 -20.97
N ALA A 75 -6.91 -8.82 -20.53
CA ALA A 75 -5.86 -8.30 -21.41
C ALA A 75 -5.34 -9.33 -22.41
N LEU A 76 -5.37 -10.62 -22.06
CA LEU A 76 -4.97 -11.73 -22.93
C LEU A 76 -6.11 -12.32 -23.75
N SER A 77 -7.35 -11.89 -23.55
CA SER A 77 -8.54 -12.46 -24.19
C SER A 77 -8.46 -12.53 -25.71
N CYS A 78 -7.80 -11.53 -26.31
CA CYS A 78 -7.56 -11.41 -27.76
C CYS A 78 -6.15 -11.86 -28.21
N GLU A 79 -5.42 -12.62 -27.38
CA GLU A 79 -4.11 -13.19 -27.70
C GLU A 79 -3.12 -12.15 -28.28
N PRO A 80 -2.91 -11.03 -27.59
CA PRO A 80 -2.17 -9.91 -28.16
C PRO A 80 -0.70 -10.25 -28.38
N LYS A 81 -0.13 -9.71 -29.46
CA LYS A 81 1.34 -9.79 -29.71
C LYS A 81 2.14 -8.80 -28.85
N LEU A 82 1.49 -7.78 -28.30
CA LEU A 82 2.08 -6.80 -27.39
C LEU A 82 1.14 -6.57 -26.20
N LEU A 83 1.67 -6.80 -25.00
CA LEU A 83 1.00 -6.53 -23.73
C LEU A 83 1.68 -5.36 -23.03
N ILE A 84 0.90 -4.35 -22.68
CA ILE A 84 1.36 -3.25 -21.81
C ILE A 84 0.84 -3.54 -20.41
N ALA A 85 1.76 -3.68 -19.46
CA ALA A 85 1.46 -3.91 -18.06
C ALA A 85 1.92 -2.69 -17.26
N ASP A 86 0.95 -1.90 -16.82
CA ASP A 86 1.16 -0.65 -16.09
C ASP A 86 1.02 -0.89 -14.59
N GLU A 87 2.16 -0.89 -13.88
CA GLU A 87 2.26 -1.16 -12.44
C GLU A 87 1.40 -2.37 -11.98
N PRO A 88 1.56 -3.56 -12.61
CA PRO A 88 0.61 -4.67 -12.45
C PRO A 88 0.70 -5.38 -11.08
N THR A 89 1.60 -4.96 -10.20
CA THR A 89 1.79 -5.53 -8.86
C THR A 89 1.59 -4.51 -7.74
N THR A 90 1.25 -3.27 -8.08
CA THR A 90 1.01 -2.22 -7.08
C THR A 90 -0.17 -2.61 -6.19
N ALA A 91 -0.05 -2.30 -4.90
CA ALA A 91 -1.04 -2.63 -3.85
C ALA A 91 -1.28 -4.14 -3.59
N LEU A 92 -0.42 -5.02 -4.10
CA LEU A 92 -0.42 -6.45 -3.75
C LEU A 92 0.65 -6.72 -2.68
N ASP A 93 0.41 -7.74 -1.84
CA ASP A 93 1.45 -8.22 -0.92
C ASP A 93 2.56 -8.98 -1.68
N VAL A 94 3.71 -9.16 -1.03
CA VAL A 94 4.93 -9.69 -1.65
C VAL A 94 4.73 -11.11 -2.20
N SER A 95 3.94 -11.97 -1.54
CA SER A 95 3.73 -13.34 -2.01
C SER A 95 2.82 -13.36 -3.24
N ILE A 96 1.76 -12.56 -3.24
CA ILE A 96 0.88 -12.40 -4.42
C ILE A 96 1.60 -11.71 -5.58
N GLN A 97 2.42 -10.69 -5.32
CA GLN A 97 3.26 -10.04 -6.33
C GLN A 97 4.12 -11.07 -7.08
N ALA A 98 4.88 -11.90 -6.35
CA ALA A 98 5.72 -12.93 -6.97
C ALA A 98 4.90 -13.91 -7.83
N GLN A 99 3.72 -14.31 -7.36
CA GLN A 99 2.82 -15.18 -8.14
C GLN A 99 2.32 -14.52 -9.43
N ILE A 100 2.01 -13.22 -9.39
CA ILE A 100 1.55 -12.46 -10.57
C ILE A 100 2.68 -12.29 -11.59
N LEU A 101 3.89 -11.95 -11.14
CA LEU A 101 5.05 -11.83 -12.03
C LEU A 101 5.36 -13.17 -12.73
N HIS A 102 5.35 -14.26 -11.97
CA HIS A 102 5.52 -15.60 -12.50
C HIS A 102 4.44 -15.96 -13.52
N LEU A 103 3.17 -15.64 -13.22
CA LEU A 103 2.06 -15.86 -14.14
C LEU A 103 2.23 -15.10 -15.46
N ILE A 104 2.58 -13.81 -15.40
CA ILE A 104 2.80 -12.99 -16.60
C ILE A 104 3.91 -13.60 -17.45
N ARG A 105 5.00 -14.08 -16.84
CA ARG A 105 6.13 -14.72 -17.54
C ARG A 105 5.74 -16.04 -18.22
N GLU A 106 4.94 -16.87 -17.55
CA GLU A 106 4.41 -18.10 -18.15
C GLU A 106 3.51 -17.80 -19.36
N LEU A 107 2.58 -16.87 -19.20
CA LEU A 107 1.65 -16.48 -20.26
C LEU A 107 2.38 -15.79 -21.42
N GLN A 108 3.38 -14.96 -21.14
CA GLN A 108 4.25 -14.36 -22.16
C GLN A 108 4.87 -15.45 -23.04
N LYS A 109 5.43 -16.49 -22.43
CA LYS A 109 6.07 -17.60 -23.13
C LYS A 109 5.06 -18.44 -23.91
N GLU A 110 3.89 -18.70 -23.33
CA GLU A 110 2.84 -19.50 -23.95
C GLU A 110 2.24 -18.80 -25.19
N PHE A 111 1.90 -17.52 -25.08
CA PHE A 111 1.26 -16.75 -26.14
C PHE A 111 2.25 -16.11 -27.13
N ASN A 112 3.56 -16.21 -26.86
CA ASN A 112 4.63 -15.54 -27.60
C ASN A 112 4.36 -14.03 -27.72
N THR A 113 4.06 -13.40 -26.59
CA THR A 113 3.67 -11.99 -26.47
C THR A 113 4.87 -11.15 -26.04
N ALA A 114 5.11 -9.99 -26.65
CA ALA A 114 6.05 -9.00 -26.13
C ALA A 114 5.40 -8.23 -24.98
N VAL A 115 6.15 -7.89 -23.93
CA VAL A 115 5.62 -7.17 -22.75
C VAL A 115 6.38 -5.86 -22.54
N ILE A 116 5.65 -4.75 -22.44
CA ILE A 116 6.14 -3.51 -21.85
C ILE A 116 5.70 -3.52 -20.39
N PHE A 117 6.66 -3.60 -19.48
CA PHE A 117 6.42 -3.62 -18.04
C PHE A 117 6.80 -2.28 -17.43
N ILE A 118 5.80 -1.50 -17.02
CA ILE A 118 5.98 -0.18 -16.41
C ILE A 118 5.94 -0.38 -14.89
N THR A 119 7.01 0.03 -14.20
CA THR A 119 7.11 -0.06 -12.74
C THR A 119 8.13 0.93 -12.21
N HIS A 120 7.96 1.33 -10.95
CA HIS A 120 8.97 2.06 -10.19
C HIS A 120 9.81 1.15 -9.28
N ASP A 121 9.48 -0.15 -9.20
CA ASP A 121 10.20 -1.13 -8.38
C ASP A 121 11.36 -1.76 -9.16
N MET A 122 12.59 -1.35 -8.84
CA MET A 122 13.81 -1.89 -9.45
C MET A 122 14.06 -3.37 -9.09
N GLY A 123 13.56 -3.86 -7.96
CA GLY A 123 13.63 -5.29 -7.62
C GLY A 123 12.85 -6.13 -8.63
N VAL A 124 11.65 -5.68 -8.99
CA VAL A 124 10.83 -6.32 -10.03
C VAL A 124 11.48 -6.23 -11.41
N VAL A 125 12.07 -5.08 -11.76
CA VAL A 125 12.80 -4.92 -13.03
C VAL A 125 13.93 -5.95 -13.15
N ALA A 126 14.70 -6.16 -12.08
CA ALA A 126 15.80 -7.12 -12.06
C ALA A 126 15.35 -8.58 -12.31
N GLU A 127 14.12 -8.92 -11.90
CA GLU A 127 13.58 -10.27 -12.03
C GLU A 127 12.94 -10.55 -13.41
N VAL A 128 12.29 -9.53 -13.98
CA VAL A 128 11.34 -9.71 -15.09
C VAL A 128 11.88 -9.23 -16.44
N ALA A 129 12.69 -8.17 -16.47
CA ALA A 129 12.99 -7.48 -17.72
C ALA A 129 14.32 -7.93 -18.36
N ASP A 130 14.33 -8.07 -19.68
CA ASP A 130 15.57 -8.26 -20.46
C ASP A 130 16.34 -6.95 -20.63
N ARG A 131 15.59 -5.85 -20.80
CA ARG A 131 16.08 -4.49 -21.06
C ARG A 131 15.27 -3.47 -20.26
N VAL A 132 15.89 -2.37 -19.90
CA VAL A 132 15.26 -1.27 -19.15
C VAL A 132 15.51 0.06 -19.84
N VAL A 133 14.51 0.94 -19.75
CA VAL A 133 14.57 2.35 -20.17
C VAL A 133 14.23 3.19 -18.95
N VAL A 134 15.19 3.98 -18.49
CA VAL A 134 15.04 4.87 -17.34
C VAL A 134 14.62 6.25 -17.84
N MET A 135 13.49 6.73 -17.35
CA MET A 135 12.93 8.03 -17.73
C MET A 135 12.81 8.97 -16.53
N HIS A 136 12.99 10.26 -16.78
CA HIS A 136 12.75 11.34 -15.81
C HIS A 136 12.25 12.57 -16.57
N GLN A 137 11.21 13.22 -16.06
CA GLN A 137 10.60 14.41 -16.68
C GLN A 137 10.29 14.22 -18.18
N GLY A 138 9.78 13.05 -18.56
CA GLY A 138 9.41 12.72 -19.93
C GLY A 138 10.59 12.48 -20.89
N LYS A 139 11.84 12.44 -20.40
CA LYS A 139 13.03 12.16 -21.20
C LYS A 139 13.65 10.83 -20.82
N VAL A 140 14.12 10.09 -21.82
CA VAL A 140 14.97 8.92 -21.61
C VAL A 140 16.34 9.42 -21.15
N LEU A 141 16.76 8.99 -19.96
CA LEU A 141 18.06 9.35 -19.39
C LEU A 141 19.08 8.23 -19.56
N GLU A 142 18.63 6.97 -19.52
CA GLU A 142 19.49 5.81 -19.68
C GLU A 142 18.69 4.63 -20.23
N GLN A 143 19.32 3.77 -21.04
CA GLN A 143 18.71 2.55 -21.56
C GLN A 143 19.76 1.47 -21.82
N GLY A 144 19.42 0.21 -21.59
CA GLY A 144 20.36 -0.89 -21.77
C GLY A 144 19.76 -2.26 -21.45
N LYS A 145 20.60 -3.29 -21.44
CA LYS A 145 20.23 -4.57 -20.82
C LYS A 145 20.12 -4.36 -19.31
N VAL A 146 19.21 -5.08 -18.67
CA VAL A 146 19.02 -4.98 -17.21
C VAL A 146 20.34 -5.18 -16.46
N MET A 147 21.11 -6.20 -16.81
CA MET A 147 22.39 -6.48 -16.14
C MET A 147 23.39 -5.33 -16.24
N ASP A 148 23.48 -4.67 -17.39
CA ASP A 148 24.43 -3.57 -17.60
C ASP A 148 24.03 -2.34 -16.76
N ILE A 149 22.73 -2.03 -16.71
CA ILE A 149 22.18 -0.91 -15.96
C ILE A 149 22.32 -1.12 -14.45
N PHE A 150 22.11 -2.35 -13.96
CA PHE A 150 22.20 -2.65 -12.54
C PHE A 150 23.63 -2.75 -12.03
N LEU A 151 24.56 -3.23 -12.86
CA LEU A 151 25.97 -3.38 -12.49
C LEU A 151 26.75 -2.08 -12.68
N ASN A 152 26.52 -1.37 -13.79
CA ASN A 152 27.29 -0.19 -14.18
C ASN A 152 26.39 0.96 -14.65
N PRO A 153 25.53 1.52 -13.77
CA PRO A 153 24.69 2.66 -14.12
C PRO A 153 25.55 3.90 -14.42
N THR A 154 25.38 4.49 -15.59
CA THR A 154 26.14 5.66 -16.05
C THR A 154 25.47 6.97 -15.69
N HIS A 155 24.13 7.02 -15.67
CA HIS A 155 23.42 8.25 -15.41
C HIS A 155 23.25 8.49 -13.88
N PRO A 156 23.54 9.70 -13.37
CA PRO A 156 23.37 10.05 -11.95
C PRO A 156 21.99 9.69 -11.36
N TYR A 157 20.92 10.00 -12.09
CA TYR A 157 19.56 9.62 -11.69
C TYR A 157 19.38 8.09 -11.51
N THR A 158 19.92 7.27 -12.41
CA THR A 158 19.86 5.80 -12.30
C THR A 158 20.65 5.31 -11.08
N GLN A 159 21.81 5.92 -10.79
CA GLN A 159 22.59 5.63 -9.60
C GLN A 159 21.81 5.93 -8.31
N ALA A 160 21.13 7.07 -8.24
CA ALA A 160 20.26 7.43 -7.12
C ALA A 160 19.10 6.45 -6.96
N LEU A 161 18.43 6.06 -8.05
CA LEU A 161 17.33 5.08 -8.03
C LEU A 161 17.79 3.73 -7.49
N LEU A 162 18.92 3.20 -7.98
CA LEU A 162 19.44 1.90 -7.53
C LEU A 162 19.97 1.93 -6.10
N ALA A 163 20.55 3.05 -5.65
CA ALA A 163 21.01 3.24 -4.29
C ALA A 163 19.85 3.25 -3.28
N ALA A 164 18.66 3.69 -3.69
CA ALA A 164 17.48 3.72 -2.84
C ALA A 164 16.82 2.34 -2.62
N VAL A 165 17.21 1.31 -3.40
CA VAL A 165 16.63 -0.04 -3.29
C VAL A 165 17.23 -0.77 -2.09
N PRO A 166 16.41 -1.21 -1.11
CA PRO A 166 16.90 -2.00 0.02
C PRO A 166 17.51 -3.33 -0.45
N LYS A 167 18.73 -3.64 0.02
CA LYS A 167 19.41 -4.91 -0.30
C LYS A 167 19.27 -5.89 0.87
N LEU A 168 18.59 -7.01 0.64
CA LEU A 168 18.49 -8.07 1.65
C LEU A 168 19.88 -8.57 2.05
N GLY A 169 20.12 -8.66 3.35
CA GLY A 169 21.40 -9.10 3.90
C GLY A 169 22.47 -8.00 4.00
N SER A 170 22.19 -6.75 3.62
CA SER A 170 23.13 -5.64 3.81
C SER A 170 23.50 -5.42 5.28
N MET A 171 22.63 -5.81 6.21
CA MET A 171 22.82 -5.71 7.66
C MET A 171 23.37 -7.00 8.29
N LYS A 172 23.88 -7.96 7.50
CA LYS A 172 24.37 -9.24 8.04
C LYS A 172 25.60 -9.01 8.92
N GLY A 173 25.49 -9.37 10.20
CA GLY A 173 26.55 -9.21 11.19
C GLY A 173 26.48 -7.91 12.00
N GLU A 174 25.52 -7.03 11.69
CA GLU A 174 25.21 -5.86 12.49
C GLU A 174 24.29 -6.25 13.66
N ALA A 175 24.55 -5.71 14.85
CA ALA A 175 23.72 -5.97 16.04
C ALA A 175 22.40 -5.19 16.03
N PHE A 176 22.36 -4.07 15.31
CA PHE A 176 21.23 -3.14 15.26
C PHE A 176 20.95 -2.68 13.82
N PRO A 177 19.72 -2.26 13.49
CA PRO A 177 19.43 -1.58 12.24
C PRO A 177 20.26 -0.30 12.10
N LYS A 178 20.47 0.16 10.86
CA LYS A 178 21.15 1.43 10.57
C LYS A 178 20.29 2.30 9.66
N CYS A 179 20.25 3.59 9.96
CA CYS A 179 19.82 4.60 9.01
C CYS A 179 20.95 4.75 7.97
N LEU A 180 20.65 4.52 6.70
CA LEU A 180 21.62 4.66 5.62
C LEU A 180 21.42 6.00 4.92
N PRO A 181 22.50 6.70 4.54
CA PRO A 181 22.40 7.93 3.79
C PRO A 181 21.70 7.68 2.44
N LEU A 182 20.79 8.58 2.06
CA LEU A 182 20.02 8.47 0.83
C LEU A 182 20.68 9.29 -0.28
N LEU A 183 21.00 8.62 -1.37
CA LEU A 183 21.48 9.26 -2.58
C LEU A 183 20.29 9.78 -3.40
N THR A 184 20.23 11.08 -3.59
CA THR A 184 19.16 11.76 -4.32
C THR A 184 19.71 12.44 -5.56
N TYR A 185 18.85 12.68 -6.54
CA TYR A 185 19.16 13.42 -7.76
C TYR A 185 18.43 14.77 -7.74
N ASP A 186 19.20 15.87 -7.75
CA ASP A 186 18.67 17.23 -7.76
C ASP A 186 19.43 18.09 -8.77
N ASN A 187 18.71 18.79 -9.64
CA ASN A 187 19.24 19.70 -10.65
C ASN A 187 20.44 19.16 -11.46
N GLY A 188 20.44 17.87 -11.81
CA GLY A 188 21.51 17.26 -12.61
C GLY A 188 22.64 16.62 -11.80
N HIS A 189 22.64 16.77 -10.47
CA HIS A 189 23.71 16.30 -9.61
C HIS A 189 23.22 15.32 -8.54
N LEU A 190 24.13 14.45 -8.10
CA LEU A 190 23.90 13.59 -6.95
C LEU A 190 24.12 14.38 -5.67
N LYS A 191 23.17 14.24 -4.74
CA LYS A 191 23.25 14.80 -3.39
C LYS A 191 22.94 13.69 -2.38
N THR A 192 23.81 13.55 -1.40
CA THR A 192 23.58 12.64 -0.28
C THR A 192 22.83 13.38 0.81
N ILE A 193 21.76 12.77 1.33
CA ILE A 193 20.93 13.31 2.40
C ILE A 193 20.97 12.34 3.58
N GLY A 194 21.18 12.88 4.78
CA GLY A 194 21.30 12.11 6.01
C GLY A 194 22.72 11.60 6.25
N GLU A 195 22.92 11.07 7.45
CA GLU A 195 24.17 10.48 7.91
C GLU A 195 23.92 9.02 8.28
N GLU A 196 24.95 8.18 8.17
CA GLU A 196 24.86 6.81 8.66
C GLU A 196 24.80 6.83 10.19
N ALA A 197 23.76 6.22 10.76
CA ALA A 197 23.58 6.15 12.20
C ALA A 197 23.06 4.78 12.62
N ILE A 198 23.60 4.23 13.70
CA ILE A 198 23.08 3.04 14.34
C ILE A 198 21.75 3.37 15.01
N GLN A 199 20.76 2.50 14.82
CA GLN A 199 19.44 2.63 15.41
C GLN A 199 19.30 1.72 16.63
N ASP A 200 19.98 2.11 17.72
CA ASP A 200 19.84 1.51 19.04
C ASP A 200 19.04 2.48 19.93
N THR A 201 17.75 2.56 19.68
CA THR A 201 16.84 3.53 20.30
C THR A 201 15.87 2.91 21.29
N ALA A 202 15.81 1.58 21.37
CA ALA A 202 14.80 0.86 22.13
C ALA A 202 15.18 0.76 23.62
N ASP A 203 14.30 1.24 24.51
CA ASP A 203 14.41 1.05 25.95
C ASP A 203 13.53 -0.12 26.41
N TYR A 204 14.16 -1.28 26.62
CA TYR A 204 13.48 -2.51 27.04
C TYR A 204 13.13 -2.58 28.54
N SER A 205 13.20 -1.47 29.28
CA SER A 205 12.91 -1.45 30.72
C SER A 205 11.43 -1.66 31.06
N ARG A 206 10.52 -1.08 30.29
CA ARG A 206 9.06 -1.23 30.45
C ARG A 206 8.34 -1.09 29.11
N PRO A 207 7.37 -1.97 28.80
CA PRO A 207 6.60 -1.85 27.57
C PRO A 207 5.73 -0.59 27.57
N LEU A 208 5.71 0.08 26.42
CA LEU A 208 4.86 1.22 26.13
C LEU A 208 3.45 0.77 25.74
N LEU A 209 3.36 -0.27 24.91
CA LEU A 209 2.12 -0.92 24.49
C LEU A 209 2.23 -2.42 24.74
N GLN A 210 1.21 -3.02 25.33
CA GLN A 210 1.09 -4.46 25.49
C GLN A 210 -0.21 -4.92 24.84
N VAL A 211 -0.13 -5.95 24.01
CA VAL A 211 -1.27 -6.59 23.36
C VAL A 211 -1.30 -8.03 23.86
N ASP A 212 -2.38 -8.41 24.53
CA ASP A 212 -2.52 -9.73 25.17
C ASP A 212 -3.73 -10.48 24.61
N ASN A 213 -3.46 -11.60 23.93
CA ASN A 213 -4.46 -12.51 23.36
C ASN A 213 -5.57 -11.83 22.53
N LEU A 214 -5.21 -10.76 21.83
CA LEU A 214 -6.13 -9.95 21.02
C LEU A 214 -6.87 -10.81 20.00
N SER A 215 -8.20 -10.77 20.05
CA SER A 215 -9.06 -11.44 19.07
C SER A 215 -10.16 -10.51 18.57
N THR A 216 -10.37 -10.49 17.25
CA THR A 216 -11.40 -9.68 16.58
C THR A 216 -11.96 -10.43 15.38
N TYR A 217 -13.28 -10.37 15.17
CA TYR A 217 -13.97 -11.02 14.05
C TYR A 217 -14.84 -10.03 13.27
N PHE A 218 -15.19 -10.41 12.03
CA PHE A 218 -16.21 -9.75 11.22
C PHE A 218 -17.39 -10.69 10.95
N ASP A 219 -18.59 -10.12 10.92
CA ASP A 219 -19.81 -10.82 10.54
C ASP A 219 -19.98 -10.77 9.01
N VAL A 220 -19.92 -11.94 8.35
CA VAL A 220 -19.82 -12.00 6.86
C VAL A 220 -21.14 -12.36 6.18
N LYS A 221 -22.04 -13.05 6.88
CA LYS A 221 -23.39 -13.37 6.38
C LYS A 221 -24.43 -13.06 7.44
N LYS A 222 -25.55 -12.47 7.02
CA LYS A 222 -26.72 -12.25 7.86
C LYS A 222 -27.87 -13.14 7.39
N ASN A 223 -28.65 -13.69 8.30
CA ASN A 223 -29.90 -14.36 7.93
C ASN A 223 -30.96 -13.31 7.53
N PHE A 224 -32.12 -13.79 7.07
CA PHE A 224 -33.26 -12.94 6.70
C PHE A 224 -33.74 -12.02 7.85
N TRP A 225 -33.40 -12.36 9.09
CA TRP A 225 -33.72 -11.59 10.30
C TRP A 225 -32.56 -10.67 10.76
N GLY A 226 -31.53 -10.49 9.93
CA GLY A 226 -30.39 -9.62 10.20
C GLY A 226 -29.36 -10.17 11.20
N LYS A 227 -29.53 -11.37 11.76
CA LYS A 227 -28.57 -11.99 12.68
C LYS A 227 -27.38 -12.58 11.92
N PRO A 228 -26.15 -12.38 12.42
CA PRO A 228 -24.96 -12.95 11.79
C PRO A 228 -25.00 -14.49 11.86
N THR A 229 -24.76 -15.14 10.73
CA THR A 229 -24.74 -16.62 10.63
C THR A 229 -23.33 -17.17 10.56
N HIS A 230 -22.36 -16.36 10.13
CA HIS A 230 -20.96 -16.75 10.00
C HIS A 230 -20.07 -15.59 10.47
N ARG A 231 -19.13 -15.93 11.35
CA ARG A 231 -18.08 -15.05 11.83
C ARG A 231 -16.76 -15.51 11.24
N ILE A 232 -15.96 -14.57 10.76
CA ILE A 232 -14.59 -14.82 10.34
C ILE A 232 -13.69 -14.07 11.30
N PHE A 233 -12.87 -14.80 12.04
CA PHE A 233 -11.82 -14.21 12.87
C PHE A 233 -10.78 -13.59 11.95
N ALA A 234 -10.58 -12.28 12.08
CA ALA A 234 -9.54 -11.55 11.37
C ALA A 234 -8.23 -11.52 12.15
N VAL A 235 -8.33 -11.63 13.48
CA VAL A 235 -7.22 -11.74 14.43
C VAL A 235 -7.65 -12.72 15.50
N GLU A 236 -6.78 -13.66 15.86
CA GLU A 236 -7.06 -14.67 16.89
C GLU A 236 -5.83 -14.82 17.79
N LYS A 237 -6.01 -14.48 19.09
CA LYS A 237 -5.03 -14.64 20.17
C LYS A 237 -3.63 -14.08 19.85
N VAL A 238 -3.57 -12.91 19.23
CA VAL A 238 -2.29 -12.26 18.94
C VAL A 238 -1.78 -11.55 20.19
N SER A 239 -0.51 -11.78 20.53
CA SER A 239 0.14 -11.10 21.67
C SER A 239 1.53 -10.59 21.28
N PHE A 240 1.84 -9.36 21.68
CA PHE A 240 3.16 -8.75 21.54
C PHE A 240 3.26 -7.48 22.41
N ASP A 241 4.49 -7.13 22.75
CA ASP A 241 4.82 -5.87 23.42
C ASP A 241 5.53 -4.93 22.46
N ILE A 242 5.40 -3.62 22.69
CA ILE A 242 6.20 -2.57 22.04
C ILE A 242 6.81 -1.70 23.12
N TYR A 243 8.11 -1.45 23.02
CA TYR A 243 8.89 -0.67 23.97
C TYR A 243 9.15 0.76 23.45
N PRO A 244 9.41 1.74 24.34
CA PRO A 244 9.80 3.09 23.93
C PRO A 244 11.00 3.07 22.97
N GLY A 245 10.90 3.76 21.83
CA GLY A 245 11.96 3.83 20.82
C GLY A 245 12.17 2.56 20.00
N GLU A 246 11.35 1.52 20.20
CA GLU A 246 11.36 0.30 19.39
C GLU A 246 10.58 0.46 18.09
N THR A 247 11.02 -0.20 17.03
CA THR A 247 10.24 -0.38 15.79
C THR A 247 9.84 -1.85 15.65
N LEU A 248 8.56 -2.16 15.87
CA LEU A 248 8.00 -3.48 15.61
C LEU A 248 7.46 -3.58 14.17
N ALA A 249 7.93 -4.56 13.40
CA ALA A 249 7.45 -4.81 12.05
C ALA A 249 6.38 -5.93 12.02
N LEU A 250 5.16 -5.59 11.61
CA LEU A 250 4.07 -6.55 11.44
C LEU A 250 3.91 -6.93 9.95
N VAL A 251 4.32 -8.14 9.59
CA VAL A 251 4.37 -8.61 8.19
C VAL A 251 3.45 -9.82 7.99
N GLY A 252 2.87 -9.94 6.80
CA GLY A 252 2.02 -11.08 6.43
C GLY A 252 1.27 -10.82 5.13
N GLU A 253 0.57 -11.83 4.62
CA GLU A 253 -0.21 -11.75 3.38
C GLU A 253 -1.38 -10.77 3.48
N SER A 254 -1.89 -10.27 2.35
CA SER A 254 -3.09 -9.43 2.36
C SER A 254 -4.25 -10.17 3.04
N GLY A 255 -4.95 -9.50 3.96
CA GLY A 255 -6.02 -10.11 4.75
C GLY A 255 -5.57 -10.81 6.05
N SER A 256 -4.28 -10.88 6.36
CA SER A 256 -3.75 -11.52 7.59
C SER A 256 -4.04 -10.78 8.91
N GLY A 257 -4.91 -9.75 8.91
CA GLY A 257 -5.29 -9.02 10.13
C GLY A 257 -4.40 -7.82 10.51
N LYS A 258 -3.35 -7.48 9.74
CA LYS A 258 -2.43 -6.36 10.08
C LYS A 258 -3.13 -5.03 10.36
N SER A 259 -3.94 -4.57 9.39
CA SER A 259 -4.71 -3.33 9.54
C SER A 259 -5.84 -3.46 10.57
N THR A 260 -6.30 -4.67 10.87
CA THR A 260 -7.29 -4.93 11.93
C THR A 260 -6.67 -4.68 13.30
N ILE A 261 -5.45 -5.17 13.54
CA ILE A 261 -4.70 -4.93 14.79
C ILE A 261 -4.47 -3.43 15.00
N GLY A 262 -3.97 -2.72 13.99
CA GLY A 262 -3.74 -1.27 14.09
C GLY A 262 -5.02 -0.47 14.37
N ARG A 263 -6.15 -0.86 13.76
CA ARG A 263 -7.47 -0.26 14.03
C ARG A 263 -8.02 -0.60 15.42
N ALA A 264 -7.74 -1.79 15.94
CA ALA A 264 -8.09 -2.17 17.31
C ALA A 264 -7.29 -1.33 18.33
N ILE A 265 -5.98 -1.20 18.13
CA ILE A 265 -5.11 -0.34 18.97
C ILE A 265 -5.63 1.12 19.01
N GLN A 266 -6.13 1.63 17.88
CA GLN A 266 -6.73 2.97 17.83
C GLN A 266 -8.24 3.03 18.15
N GLN A 267 -8.79 1.96 18.75
CA GLN A 267 -10.21 1.89 19.16
C GLN A 267 -11.22 2.13 18.03
N LEU A 268 -10.81 1.97 16.77
CA LEU A 268 -11.68 2.08 15.59
C LEU A 268 -12.45 0.78 15.35
N LEU A 269 -11.98 -0.32 15.94
CA LEU A 269 -12.65 -1.61 15.95
C LEU A 269 -12.76 -2.11 17.40
N PRO A 270 -13.89 -2.72 17.77
CA PRO A 270 -14.01 -3.39 19.06
C PRO A 270 -13.16 -4.65 19.10
N ILE A 271 -12.63 -4.97 20.28
CA ILE A 271 -12.05 -6.28 20.55
C ILE A 271 -13.15 -7.24 21.02
N PHE A 272 -13.00 -8.51 20.65
CA PHE A 272 -13.88 -9.57 21.13
C PHE A 272 -13.34 -10.22 22.41
N ASP A 273 -12.03 -10.45 22.44
CA ASP A 273 -11.33 -11.07 23.56
C ASP A 273 -9.89 -10.53 23.62
N GLY A 274 -9.25 -10.66 24.79
CA GLY A 274 -7.93 -10.10 25.09
C GLY A 274 -7.97 -8.71 25.70
N ASP A 275 -6.80 -8.10 25.86
CA ASP A 275 -6.62 -6.74 26.37
C ASP A 275 -5.51 -6.01 25.59
N ILE A 276 -5.60 -4.68 25.57
CA ILE A 276 -4.53 -3.82 25.04
C ILE A 276 -4.25 -2.75 26.09
N GLN A 277 -3.01 -2.67 26.55
CA GLN A 277 -2.59 -1.71 27.57
C GLN A 277 -1.59 -0.71 26.99
N PHE A 278 -1.79 0.56 27.28
CA PHE A 278 -0.85 1.64 26.96
C PHE A 278 -0.34 2.26 28.26
N LYS A 279 0.99 2.24 28.47
CA LYS A 279 1.65 2.66 29.72
C LYS A 279 1.11 1.94 30.97
N GLY A 280 0.63 0.70 30.79
CA GLY A 280 0.05 -0.14 31.86
C GLY A 280 -1.42 0.16 32.19
N GLU A 281 -2.10 1.00 31.42
CA GLU A 281 -3.55 1.20 31.53
C GLU A 281 -4.26 0.60 30.31
N SER A 282 -5.35 -0.13 30.51
CA SER A 282 -6.15 -0.64 29.39
C SER A 282 -6.70 0.51 28.56
N ILE A 283 -6.58 0.39 27.23
CA ILE A 283 -7.05 1.43 26.31
C ILE A 283 -8.59 1.43 26.22
N TYR A 284 -9.22 0.29 26.46
CA TYR A 284 -10.68 0.16 26.44
C TYR A 284 -11.24 0.54 27.81
N CYS A 285 -11.61 1.80 27.96
CA CYS A 285 -12.26 2.32 29.16
C CYS A 285 -13.53 3.11 28.82
N ASP A 286 -14.48 3.17 29.74
CA ASP A 286 -15.73 3.94 29.57
C ASP A 286 -15.53 5.47 29.70
N ASP A 287 -14.33 5.90 30.09
CA ASP A 287 -14.01 7.31 30.28
C ASP A 287 -13.64 7.99 28.94
N LYS A 288 -14.56 8.83 28.46
CA LYS A 288 -14.38 9.61 27.22
C LYS A 288 -13.16 10.53 27.24
N ALA A 289 -12.76 11.06 28.40
CA ALA A 289 -11.58 11.91 28.52
C ALA A 289 -10.29 11.11 28.32
N LYS A 290 -10.20 9.94 28.96
CA LYS A 290 -9.09 8.99 28.76
C LYS A 290 -9.01 8.52 27.31
N GLN A 291 -10.15 8.14 26.71
CA GLN A 291 -10.17 7.78 25.28
C GLN A 291 -9.70 8.93 24.38
N LYS A 292 -10.09 10.17 24.68
CA LYS A 292 -9.63 11.33 23.90
C LYS A 292 -8.11 11.52 24.04
N LEU A 293 -7.55 11.33 25.23
CA LEU A 293 -6.11 11.40 25.46
C LEU A 293 -5.35 10.27 24.74
N LEU A 294 -5.87 9.04 24.79
CA LEU A 294 -5.28 7.91 24.07
C LEU A 294 -5.28 8.14 22.56
N ARG A 295 -6.40 8.64 21.99
CA ARG A 295 -6.47 9.02 20.57
C ARG A 295 -5.54 10.17 20.18
N GLN A 296 -5.09 10.98 21.15
CA GLN A 296 -4.07 12.00 20.94
C GLN A 296 -2.68 11.38 20.96
N LYS A 297 -2.40 10.52 21.94
CA LYS A 297 -1.07 9.93 22.16
C LYS A 297 -0.72 8.82 21.19
N ILE A 298 -1.72 8.09 20.68
CA ILE A 298 -1.56 7.05 19.69
C ILE A 298 -2.11 7.55 18.35
N GLN A 299 -1.22 7.80 17.40
CA GLN A 299 -1.57 8.27 16.06
C GLN A 299 -1.49 7.15 15.03
N TYR A 300 -2.40 7.19 14.07
CA TYR A 300 -2.51 6.18 13.02
C TYR A 300 -2.35 6.84 11.65
N ILE A 301 -1.32 6.42 10.92
CA ILE A 301 -1.11 6.82 9.53
C ILE A 301 -1.78 5.78 8.64
N PHE A 302 -2.79 6.21 7.88
CA PHE A 302 -3.55 5.32 7.00
C PHE A 302 -2.76 4.94 5.75
N GLN A 303 -2.96 3.71 5.28
CA GLN A 303 -2.36 3.21 4.03
C GLN A 303 -2.75 4.06 2.81
N ASP A 304 -4.00 4.53 2.77
CA ASP A 304 -4.47 5.49 1.78
C ASP A 304 -4.58 6.88 2.43
N ALA A 305 -3.56 7.70 2.21
CA ALA A 305 -3.51 9.07 2.72
C ALA A 305 -4.60 9.96 2.10
N PHE A 306 -5.05 9.68 0.86
CA PHE A 306 -6.09 10.50 0.21
C PHE A 306 -7.46 10.24 0.83
N ALA A 307 -7.82 8.97 1.05
CA ALA A 307 -9.08 8.61 1.72
C ALA A 307 -9.16 9.16 3.16
N ALA A 308 -8.01 9.38 3.82
CA ALA A 308 -7.94 9.96 5.16
C ALA A 308 -8.08 11.49 5.20
N LEU A 309 -7.97 12.17 4.04
CA LEU A 309 -8.09 13.62 3.91
C LEU A 309 -9.47 14.03 3.39
N ASN A 310 -9.96 15.18 3.84
CA ASN A 310 -11.20 15.74 3.29
C ASN A 310 -10.90 16.48 1.99
N PRO A 311 -11.41 16.04 0.82
CA PRO A 311 -11.06 16.61 -0.47
C PRO A 311 -11.54 18.07 -0.64
N LYS A 312 -12.46 18.52 0.22
CA LYS A 312 -13.02 19.88 0.21
C LYS A 312 -12.33 20.83 1.20
N ARG A 313 -11.33 20.36 1.96
CA ARG A 313 -10.58 21.20 2.90
C ARG A 313 -9.15 21.40 2.42
N LYS A 314 -8.57 22.53 2.80
CA LYS A 314 -7.16 22.82 2.53
C LYS A 314 -6.26 21.92 3.38
N ILE A 315 -5.03 21.71 2.92
CA ILE A 315 -4.02 20.91 3.63
C ILE A 315 -3.71 21.52 4.99
N GLY A 316 -3.50 22.83 5.07
CA GLY A 316 -3.21 23.51 6.33
C GLY A 316 -4.31 23.26 7.38
N GLN A 317 -5.57 23.38 6.97
CA GLN A 317 -6.73 23.08 7.82
C GLN A 317 -6.76 21.63 8.30
N SER A 318 -6.36 20.69 7.43
CA SER A 318 -6.34 19.27 7.76
C SER A 318 -5.21 18.92 8.75
N ILE A 319 -4.06 19.59 8.65
CA ILE A 319 -2.93 19.42 9.56
C ILE A 319 -3.22 20.05 10.93
N VAL A 320 -3.87 21.20 11.00
CA VAL A 320 -4.19 21.87 12.29
C VAL A 320 -5.45 21.36 12.97
N GLU A 321 -6.32 20.61 12.27
CA GLU A 321 -7.55 20.04 12.85
C GLU A 321 -7.31 19.27 14.16
N PRO A 322 -6.27 18.43 14.30
CA PRO A 322 -6.01 17.74 15.56
C PRO A 322 -5.58 18.68 16.69
N ILE A 323 -4.79 19.73 16.37
CA ILE A 323 -4.40 20.78 17.34
C ILE A 323 -5.64 21.45 17.93
N HIS A 324 -6.62 21.78 17.09
CA HIS A 324 -7.89 22.34 17.54
C HIS A 324 -8.75 21.33 18.30
N THR A 325 -8.82 20.08 17.82
CA THR A 325 -9.66 19.03 18.43
C THR A 325 -9.20 18.71 19.85
N HIS A 326 -7.87 18.72 20.08
CA HIS A 326 -7.26 18.41 21.37
C HIS A 326 -6.87 19.65 22.18
N ASN A 327 -7.13 20.86 21.68
CA ASN A 327 -6.80 22.14 22.34
C ASN A 327 -5.31 22.25 22.73
N LEU A 328 -4.40 21.82 21.86
CA LEU A 328 -2.97 21.69 22.17
C LEU A 328 -2.23 23.03 22.18
N ILE A 329 -2.60 23.92 21.27
CA ILE A 329 -1.98 25.23 21.10
C ILE A 329 -3.08 26.28 21.09
N GLN A 330 -2.84 27.38 21.81
CA GLN A 330 -3.72 28.55 21.87
C GLN A 330 -3.15 29.68 21.02
N GLY A 331 -4.02 30.41 20.33
CA GLY A 331 -3.64 31.58 19.53
C GLY A 331 -3.33 31.25 18.07
N LYS A 332 -3.86 32.07 17.16
CA LYS A 332 -3.73 31.85 15.70
C LYS A 332 -2.29 31.88 15.22
N GLN A 333 -1.45 32.74 15.80
CA GLN A 333 -0.06 32.89 15.40
C GLN A 333 0.76 31.64 15.73
N ALA A 334 0.67 31.13 16.97
CA ALA A 334 1.38 29.93 17.39
C ALA A 334 0.94 28.68 16.60
N ILE A 335 -0.35 28.59 16.22
CA ILE A 335 -0.85 27.49 15.36
C ILE A 335 -0.26 27.59 13.96
N GLN A 336 -0.13 28.81 13.41
CA GLN A 336 0.46 29.02 12.10
C GLN A 336 1.97 28.69 12.10
N GLU A 337 2.70 29.09 13.14
CA GLU A 337 4.11 28.74 13.34
C GLU A 337 4.27 27.21 13.39
N ARG A 338 3.43 26.52 14.19
CA ARG A 338 3.43 25.06 14.26
C ARG A 338 3.09 24.39 12.93
N LEU A 339 2.16 24.94 12.16
CA LEU A 339 1.81 24.42 10.83
C LEU A 339 3.02 24.47 9.88
N ILE A 340 3.74 25.60 9.87
CA ILE A 340 4.92 25.78 9.03
C ILE A 340 6.02 24.77 9.45
N GLU A 341 6.30 24.66 10.74
CA GLU A 341 7.24 23.65 11.27
C GLU A 341 6.89 22.22 10.83
N LEU A 342 5.62 21.83 10.94
CA LEU A 342 5.15 20.49 10.57
C LEU A 342 5.29 20.23 9.06
N LEU A 343 5.06 21.24 8.22
CA LEU A 343 5.26 21.14 6.78
C LEU A 343 6.75 20.99 6.45
N GLU A 344 7.60 21.81 7.06
CA GLU A 344 9.05 21.75 6.86
C GLU A 344 9.64 20.40 7.28
N GLN A 345 9.20 19.86 8.43
CA GLN A 345 9.63 18.54 8.92
C GLN A 345 9.34 17.41 7.93
N VAL A 346 8.24 17.51 7.16
CA VAL A 346 7.90 16.52 6.13
C VAL A 346 8.41 16.91 4.74
N GLY A 347 9.23 17.95 4.63
CA GLY A 347 9.83 18.43 3.39
C GLY A 347 8.83 19.04 2.43
N LEU A 348 7.85 19.79 2.94
CA LEU A 348 6.90 20.61 2.17
C LEU A 348 7.06 22.07 2.60
N ASP A 349 7.03 23.00 1.65
CA ASP A 349 7.06 24.43 1.97
C ASP A 349 5.67 24.97 2.37
N GLU A 350 5.65 26.18 2.92
CA GLU A 350 4.42 26.83 3.41
C GLU A 350 3.32 26.97 2.36
N SER A 351 3.64 27.02 1.06
CA SER A 351 2.64 27.16 -0.01
C SER A 351 1.71 25.97 -0.09
N TYR A 352 2.10 24.80 0.45
CA TYR A 352 1.26 23.61 0.49
C TYR A 352 0.08 23.77 1.45
N ALA A 353 0.15 24.65 2.44
CA ALA A 353 -0.94 24.89 3.38
C ALA A 353 -2.24 25.32 2.68
N GLU A 354 -2.11 26.08 1.59
CA GLU A 354 -3.24 26.65 0.84
C GLU A 354 -3.81 25.72 -0.23
N ARG A 355 -3.13 24.60 -0.53
CA ARG A 355 -3.54 23.63 -1.54
C ARG A 355 -4.63 22.69 -1.04
N TYR A 356 -5.30 22.02 -1.97
CA TYR A 356 -6.25 20.95 -1.73
C TYR A 356 -5.63 19.58 -1.99
N PRO A 357 -6.14 18.49 -1.38
CA PRO A 357 -5.59 17.14 -1.55
C PRO A 357 -5.40 16.67 -3.00
N HIS A 358 -6.30 17.07 -3.90
CA HIS A 358 -6.24 16.68 -5.32
C HIS A 358 -5.10 17.37 -6.08
N GLU A 359 -4.54 18.46 -5.56
CA GLU A 359 -3.41 19.21 -6.16
C GLU A 359 -2.04 18.63 -5.75
N LEU A 360 -2.03 17.64 -4.85
CA LEU A 360 -0.82 16.97 -4.38
C LEU A 360 -0.62 15.63 -5.11
N SER A 361 0.65 15.28 -5.35
CA SER A 361 1.05 13.92 -5.73
C SER A 361 0.85 12.92 -4.59
N GLY A 362 0.87 11.61 -4.90
CA GLY A 362 0.73 10.56 -3.89
C GLY A 362 1.75 10.66 -2.74
N GLY A 363 3.03 10.88 -3.08
CA GLY A 363 4.10 11.05 -2.07
C GLY A 363 3.92 12.29 -1.19
N GLN A 364 3.43 13.40 -1.77
CA GLN A 364 3.11 14.61 -1.00
C GLN A 364 1.91 14.39 -0.07
N ARG A 365 0.89 13.64 -0.51
CA ARG A 365 -0.26 13.28 0.34
C ARG A 365 0.16 12.43 1.53
N ALA A 366 1.06 11.46 1.32
CA ALA A 366 1.61 10.64 2.40
C ALA A 366 2.34 11.50 3.45
N ARG A 367 3.17 12.46 3.01
CA ARG A 367 3.84 13.43 3.87
C ARG A 367 2.88 14.29 4.68
N VAL A 368 1.80 14.76 4.07
CA VAL A 368 0.72 15.47 4.80
C VAL A 368 0.08 14.58 5.86
N GLY A 369 -0.13 13.30 5.56
CA GLY A 369 -0.63 12.33 6.55
C GLY A 369 0.28 12.21 7.77
N ILE A 370 1.60 12.19 7.55
CA ILE A 370 2.62 12.20 8.63
C ILE A 370 2.54 13.51 9.42
N ALA A 371 2.55 14.67 8.76
CA ALA A 371 2.48 15.97 9.42
C ALA A 371 1.23 16.10 10.30
N ARG A 372 0.07 15.60 9.82
CA ARG A 372 -1.18 15.58 10.58
C ARG A 372 -1.10 14.68 11.82
N ALA A 373 -0.43 13.53 11.73
CA ALA A 373 -0.22 12.67 12.89
C ALA A 373 0.68 13.37 13.94
N LEU A 374 1.79 13.98 13.49
CA LEU A 374 2.71 14.71 14.38
C LEU A 374 2.07 15.95 15.05
N ALA A 375 1.01 16.49 14.46
CA ALA A 375 0.28 17.63 15.03
C ALA A 375 -0.33 17.36 16.41
N CYS A 376 -0.55 16.08 16.77
CA CYS A 376 -1.09 15.67 18.07
C CYS A 376 -0.06 15.61 19.21
N ASP A 377 1.23 15.76 18.91
CA ASP A 377 2.33 15.46 19.84
C ASP A 377 2.21 14.05 20.45
N PRO A 378 2.24 13.01 19.60
CA PRO A 378 2.14 11.61 20.03
C PRO A 378 3.33 11.18 20.90
N ASP A 379 3.12 10.14 21.69
CA ASP A 379 4.15 9.52 22.54
C ASP A 379 4.88 8.37 21.84
#